data_AF-A0A8T4ZWC0-F1
#
_entry.id   AF-A0A8T4ZWC0-F1
#
_cell.length_a   1.000
_cell.length_b   1.000
_cell.length_c   1.000
_cell.angle_alpha   90.00
_cell.angle_beta   90.00
_cell.angle_gamma   90.00
#
_symmetry.space_group_name_H-M   'P 1'
#
loop_
_entity.id
_entity.type
_entity.pdbx_description
1 polymer ?
#
loop_
_entity_poly.entity_id
_entity_poly.type
_entity_poly.pdbx_seq_one_letter_code
_entity_poly.pdbx_strand_id
1 'polypeptide(L)'
;MSLFFGAETKSKEDANALVLGLCWDRSSSFRKGSAKAPKVIREYTSSKIYNSYTENNVNLKDYWKIYDLGDVSPKIVEEGIVNPHNIVQIGTRASTAEQTAYAKNAKIKIVTTSDVCKNAEKISFLINEALGKVDNVYVSFDVDVLDPAFAPGVGNPEGGGITPRNLIDITHNLKGLNVKALDIVEANPDYDCVGVTF
;
A
#
# COMPACT_ATOMS: atom_id res chain seq x y z
N MET A 1 17.16 -1.22 18.92
CA MET A 1 17.21 -1.40 17.46
C MET A 1 16.32 -0.34 16.89
N SER A 2 16.75 0.41 15.87
CA SER A 2 15.93 1.51 15.37
C SER A 2 14.97 0.99 14.30
N LEU A 3 13.67 1.21 14.50
CA LEU A 3 12.59 0.84 13.60
C LEU A 3 12.53 1.79 12.39
N PHE A 4 11.76 1.39 11.37
CA PHE A 4 11.40 2.22 10.22
C PHE A 4 12.58 2.93 9.57
N PHE A 5 13.59 2.15 9.17
CA PHE A 5 14.77 2.64 8.45
C PHE A 5 15.59 3.65 9.27
N GLY A 6 15.44 3.62 10.58
CA GLY A 6 16.11 4.52 11.52
C GLY A 6 15.49 5.91 11.65
N ALA A 7 14.22 6.06 11.24
CA ALA A 7 13.46 7.30 11.33
C ALA A 7 12.54 7.36 12.57
N GLU A 8 12.67 6.42 13.51
CA GLU A 8 11.85 6.39 14.74
C GLU A 8 12.07 7.63 15.62
N THR A 9 11.00 8.09 16.27
CA THR A 9 11.06 9.06 17.38
C THR A 9 10.41 8.48 18.63
N LYS A 10 10.89 8.93 19.80
CA LYS A 10 10.34 8.55 21.12
C LYS A 10 9.25 9.51 21.62
N SER A 11 9.05 10.66 20.97
CA SER A 11 7.97 11.59 21.29
C SER A 11 6.93 11.55 20.18
N LYS A 12 5.67 11.41 20.58
CA LYS A 12 4.52 11.46 19.69
C LYS A 12 4.28 12.89 19.18
N GLU A 13 4.57 13.88 20.01
CA GLU A 13 4.40 15.31 19.74
C GLU A 13 5.39 15.79 18.67
N ASP A 14 6.61 15.22 18.65
CA ASP A 14 7.63 15.53 17.66
C ASP A 14 7.47 14.75 16.34
N ALA A 15 6.52 13.82 16.28
CA ALA A 15 6.32 12.94 15.14
C ALA A 15 5.57 13.66 14.01
N ASN A 16 6.00 13.43 12.78
CA ASN A 16 5.26 13.85 11.58
C ASN A 16 4.60 12.68 10.86
N ALA A 17 4.76 11.46 11.39
CA ALA A 17 4.08 10.27 10.93
C ALA A 17 3.78 9.35 12.11
N LEU A 18 2.59 8.78 12.10
CA LEU A 18 2.16 7.79 13.08
C LEU A 18 1.97 6.46 12.38
N VAL A 19 2.52 5.39 12.96
CA VAL A 19 2.31 4.02 12.49
C VAL A 19 1.49 3.28 13.53
N LEU A 20 0.52 2.49 13.09
CA LEU A 20 -0.25 1.58 13.94
C LEU A 20 -0.40 0.23 13.25
N GLY A 21 -0.44 -0.84 14.05
CA GLY A 21 -0.65 -2.19 13.56
C GLY A 21 -2.10 -2.63 13.69
N LEU A 22 -2.77 -2.91 12.58
CA LEU A 22 -4.11 -3.51 12.59
C LEU A 22 -3.99 -5.03 12.49
N CYS A 23 -3.91 -5.70 13.64
CA CYS A 23 -3.76 -7.16 13.71
C CYS A 23 -5.10 -7.87 13.53
N TRP A 24 -5.66 -7.84 12.32
CA TRP A 24 -7.00 -8.38 12.05
C TRP A 24 -7.11 -9.01 10.65
N ASP A 25 -7.62 -10.24 10.59
CA ASP A 25 -7.81 -11.01 9.36
C ASP A 25 -9.13 -11.82 9.37
N ARG A 26 -10.09 -11.44 10.21
CA ARG A 26 -11.32 -12.22 10.41
C ARG A 26 -12.22 -12.23 9.17
N SER A 27 -12.13 -11.22 8.30
CA SER A 27 -12.83 -11.19 7.01
C SER A 27 -12.20 -12.08 5.94
N SER A 28 -10.98 -12.58 6.14
CA SER A 28 -10.32 -13.41 5.13
C SER A 28 -11.08 -14.71 4.94
N SER A 29 -11.49 -14.97 3.69
CA SER A 29 -12.28 -16.13 3.28
C SER A 29 -11.43 -17.34 2.88
N PHE A 30 -10.13 -17.15 2.62
CA PHE A 30 -9.23 -18.20 2.16
C PHE A 30 -8.03 -18.39 3.10
N ARG A 31 -6.92 -17.68 2.85
CA ARG A 31 -5.70 -17.79 3.65
C ARG A 31 -5.66 -16.73 4.74
N LYS A 32 -5.93 -17.14 5.98
CA LYS A 32 -5.70 -16.32 7.19
C LYS A 32 -4.20 -16.20 7.50
N GLY A 33 -3.84 -15.26 8.36
CA GLY A 33 -2.47 -15.01 8.80
C GLY A 33 -2.03 -13.55 8.69
N SER A 34 -2.74 -12.71 7.93
CA SER A 34 -2.39 -11.29 7.75
C SER A 34 -2.44 -10.48 9.04
N ALA A 35 -3.18 -10.94 10.06
CA ALA A 35 -3.14 -10.35 11.41
C ALA A 35 -1.73 -10.35 12.04
N LYS A 36 -0.80 -11.19 11.56
CA LYS A 36 0.59 -11.23 12.02
C LYS A 36 1.51 -10.22 11.30
N ALA A 37 1.06 -9.68 10.17
CA ALA A 37 1.86 -8.81 9.31
C ALA A 37 2.40 -7.56 10.01
N PRO A 38 1.64 -6.84 10.86
CA PRO A 38 2.15 -5.63 11.50
C PRO A 38 3.41 -5.85 12.33
N LYS A 39 3.52 -7.00 13.00
CA LYS A 39 4.73 -7.37 13.75
C LYS A 39 5.91 -7.61 12.81
N VAL A 40 5.69 -8.39 11.74
CA VAL A 40 6.73 -8.75 10.79
C VAL A 40 7.23 -7.54 10.00
N ILE A 41 6.34 -6.64 9.56
CA ILE A 41 6.72 -5.38 8.91
C ILE A 41 7.64 -4.56 9.81
N ARG A 42 7.35 -4.45 11.11
CA ARG A 42 8.24 -3.76 12.06
C ARG A 42 9.60 -4.41 12.15
N GLU A 43 9.65 -5.74 12.20
CA GLU A 43 10.91 -6.49 12.26
C GLU A 43 11.78 -6.22 11.01
N TYR A 44 11.20 -6.32 9.81
CA TYR A 44 11.93 -6.11 8.55
C TYR A 44 12.37 -4.65 8.35
N THR A 45 11.54 -3.69 8.75
CA THR A 45 11.86 -2.26 8.69
C THR A 45 12.84 -1.80 9.77
N SER A 46 13.10 -2.63 10.80
CA SER A 46 14.05 -2.35 11.89
C SER A 46 15.49 -2.79 11.64
N SER A 47 15.73 -3.49 10.53
CA SER A 47 16.98 -4.20 10.29
C SER A 47 18.17 -3.25 10.06
N LYS A 48 19.35 -3.63 10.60
CA LYS A 48 20.61 -2.86 10.49
C LYS A 48 21.17 -2.74 9.07
N ILE A 49 20.58 -3.44 8.11
CA ILE A 49 21.04 -3.55 6.71
C ILE A 49 20.34 -2.57 5.77
N TYR A 50 19.44 -1.72 6.28
CA TYR A 50 18.66 -0.83 5.42
C TYR A 50 19.36 0.51 5.13
N ASN A 51 19.37 0.89 3.85
CA ASN A 51 19.85 2.18 3.37
C ASN A 51 18.71 3.21 3.44
N SER A 52 18.88 4.29 4.22
CA SER A 52 17.87 5.35 4.30
C SER A 52 17.88 6.31 3.11
N TYR A 53 18.81 6.17 2.17
CA TYR A 53 18.87 6.99 0.95
C TYR A 53 18.01 6.40 -0.16
N THR A 54 17.25 7.26 -0.84
CA THR A 54 16.53 6.94 -2.07
C THR A 54 17.43 7.07 -3.30
N GLU A 55 16.96 6.60 -4.47
CA GLU A 55 17.65 6.77 -5.76
C GLU A 55 17.86 8.25 -6.17
N ASN A 56 17.10 9.17 -5.57
CA ASN A 56 17.24 10.61 -5.77
C ASN A 56 18.16 11.28 -4.74
N ASN A 57 18.98 10.50 -4.02
CA ASN A 57 19.92 10.95 -2.99
C ASN A 57 19.23 11.70 -1.81
N VAL A 58 17.98 11.33 -1.51
CA VAL A 58 17.23 11.86 -0.37
C VAL A 58 17.39 10.89 0.79
N ASN A 59 17.90 11.37 1.93
CA ASN A 59 17.95 10.59 3.17
C ASN A 59 16.60 10.70 3.91
N LEU A 60 15.87 9.60 4.00
CA LEU A 60 14.54 9.56 4.61
C LEU A 60 14.53 10.03 6.07
N LYS A 61 15.63 9.84 6.81
CA LYS A 61 15.76 10.24 8.22
C LYS A 61 15.72 11.76 8.45
N ASP A 62 16.00 12.54 7.40
CA ASP A 62 15.98 14.01 7.51
C ASP A 62 14.55 14.55 7.40
N TYR A 63 13.62 13.73 6.89
CA TYR A 63 12.24 14.12 6.63
C TYR A 63 11.24 13.44 7.55
N TRP A 64 11.49 12.20 7.96
CA TRP A 64 10.55 11.40 8.72
C TRP A 64 10.94 11.31 10.19
N LYS A 65 9.95 11.52 11.06
CA LYS A 65 9.98 11.25 12.50
C LYS A 65 8.77 10.40 12.81
N ILE A 66 8.98 9.08 12.85
CA ILE A 66 7.92 8.08 12.94
C ILE A 66 7.71 7.67 14.39
N TYR A 67 6.49 7.82 14.89
CA TYR A 67 6.10 7.30 16.18
C TYR A 67 5.20 6.07 16.00
N ASP A 68 5.61 4.94 16.57
CA ASP A 68 4.84 3.70 16.55
C ASP A 68 3.85 3.69 17.72
N LEU A 69 2.56 3.67 17.39
CA LEU A 69 1.47 3.55 18.34
C LEU A 69 1.27 2.10 18.82
N GLY A 70 2.00 1.14 18.24
CA GLY A 70 1.85 -0.28 18.51
C GLY A 70 0.64 -0.89 17.81
N ASP A 71 0.22 -2.05 18.28
CA ASP A 71 -0.91 -2.78 17.71
C ASP A 71 -2.22 -2.30 18.34
N VAL A 72 -3.23 -2.11 17.51
CA VAL A 72 -4.57 -1.72 17.94
C VAL A 72 -5.59 -2.74 17.44
N SER A 73 -6.63 -2.96 18.25
CA SER A 73 -7.78 -3.74 17.82
C SER A 73 -8.73 -2.85 17.02
N PRO A 74 -8.98 -3.12 15.73
CA PRO A 74 -9.94 -2.33 14.97
C PRO A 74 -11.34 -2.51 15.55
N LYS A 75 -12.08 -1.39 15.64
CA LYS A 75 -13.53 -1.43 15.77
C LYS A 75 -14.11 -1.39 14.36
N ILE A 76 -15.20 -2.11 14.13
CA ILE A 76 -16.00 -1.92 12.93
C ILE A 76 -16.55 -0.48 13.01
N VAL A 77 -16.14 0.35 12.06
CA VAL A 77 -16.63 1.71 11.90
C VAL A 77 -17.68 1.72 10.78
N GLU A 78 -18.65 2.63 10.87
CA GLU A 78 -19.64 2.85 9.81
C GLU A 78 -18.96 3.23 8.48
N GLU A 79 -19.65 2.97 7.37
CA GLU A 79 -19.13 3.17 6.02
C GLU A 79 -18.66 4.61 5.79
N GLY A 80 -17.41 4.76 5.35
CA GLY A 80 -16.90 6.02 4.83
C GLY A 80 -17.40 6.22 3.40
N ILE A 81 -18.02 7.37 3.12
CA ILE A 81 -18.47 7.71 1.75
C ILE A 81 -17.32 8.39 1.02
N VAL A 82 -16.71 7.68 0.06
CA VAL A 82 -15.78 8.26 -0.91
C VAL A 82 -16.53 8.49 -2.21
N ASN A 83 -16.40 9.67 -2.80
CA ASN A 83 -16.95 9.92 -4.14
C ASN A 83 -16.25 8.99 -5.15
N PRO A 84 -16.99 8.08 -5.84
CA PRO A 84 -16.40 7.13 -6.77
C PRO A 84 -15.56 7.75 -7.90
N HIS A 85 -15.86 8.99 -8.29
CA HIS A 85 -15.07 9.75 -9.28
C HIS A 85 -13.63 10.05 -8.84
N ASN A 86 -13.40 10.02 -7.53
CA ASN A 86 -12.11 10.28 -6.90
C ASN A 86 -11.40 8.97 -6.51
N ILE A 87 -11.82 7.84 -7.08
CA ILE A 87 -11.19 6.52 -6.88
C ILE A 87 -10.44 6.13 -8.15
N VAL A 88 -9.17 5.76 -7.96
CA VAL A 88 -8.32 5.14 -8.99
C VAL A 88 -7.83 3.80 -8.46
N GLN A 89 -8.19 2.70 -9.11
CA GLN A 89 -7.69 1.37 -8.83
C GLN A 89 -6.64 1.00 -9.87
N ILE A 90 -5.44 0.63 -9.41
CA ILE A 90 -4.28 0.36 -10.27
C ILE A 90 -3.81 -1.07 -10.04
N GLY A 91 -3.51 -1.79 -11.13
CA GLY A 91 -3.08 -3.17 -11.09
C GLY A 91 -4.22 -4.18 -11.01
N THR A 92 -5.45 -3.75 -11.32
CA THR A 92 -6.62 -4.63 -11.35
C THR A 92 -6.44 -5.75 -12.39
N ARG A 93 -6.71 -6.99 -11.98
CA ARG A 93 -6.73 -8.18 -12.83
C ARG A 93 -7.81 -9.17 -12.35
N ALA A 94 -8.06 -10.20 -13.16
CA ALA A 94 -9.02 -11.27 -12.91
C ALA A 94 -10.43 -10.82 -12.47
N SER A 95 -10.85 -9.60 -12.80
CA SER A 95 -12.15 -9.08 -12.38
C SER A 95 -13.31 -9.83 -13.03
N THR A 96 -14.34 -10.08 -12.24
CA THR A 96 -15.61 -10.60 -12.73
C THR A 96 -16.35 -9.56 -13.58
N ALA A 97 -17.30 -10.02 -14.39
CA ALA A 97 -18.16 -9.12 -15.16
C ALA A 97 -18.96 -8.16 -14.26
N GLU A 98 -19.39 -8.64 -13.10
CA GLU A 98 -20.13 -7.84 -12.11
C GLU A 98 -19.27 -6.72 -11.53
N GLN A 99 -18.05 -7.02 -11.07
CA GLN A 99 -17.11 -6.01 -10.55
C GLN A 99 -16.77 -4.96 -11.61
N THR A 100 -16.56 -5.40 -12.85
CA THR A 100 -16.27 -4.50 -13.98
C THR A 100 -17.46 -3.58 -14.26
N ALA A 101 -18.68 -4.12 -14.28
CA ALA A 101 -19.90 -3.35 -14.49
C ALA A 101 -20.14 -2.34 -13.35
N TYR A 102 -19.93 -2.76 -12.10
CA TYR A 102 -20.03 -1.89 -10.93
C TYR A 102 -19.07 -0.70 -11.04
N ALA A 103 -17.78 -0.95 -11.26
CA ALA A 103 -16.78 0.12 -11.36
C ALA A 103 -17.10 1.09 -12.50
N LYS A 104 -17.54 0.58 -13.66
CA LYS A 104 -17.96 1.40 -14.80
C LYS A 104 -19.17 2.28 -14.46
N ASN A 105 -20.20 1.69 -13.83
CA ASN A 105 -21.43 2.41 -13.47
C ASN A 105 -21.18 3.47 -12.39
N ALA A 106 -20.31 3.15 -11.42
CA ALA A 106 -19.88 4.06 -10.38
C ALA A 106 -18.87 5.12 -10.90
N LYS A 107 -18.33 4.94 -12.11
CA LYS A 107 -17.27 5.81 -12.70
C LYS A 107 -15.97 5.80 -11.91
N ILE A 108 -15.63 4.65 -11.33
CA ILE A 108 -14.32 4.37 -10.74
C ILE A 108 -13.32 4.19 -11.89
N LYS A 109 -12.15 4.83 -11.77
CA LYS A 109 -11.09 4.68 -12.78
C LYS A 109 -10.31 3.41 -12.50
N ILE A 110 -10.26 2.51 -13.48
CA ILE A 110 -9.48 1.28 -13.40
C ILE A 110 -8.28 1.36 -14.35
N VAL A 111 -7.11 1.01 -13.84
CA VAL A 111 -5.87 0.78 -14.59
C VAL A 111 -5.51 -0.69 -14.40
N THR A 112 -5.62 -1.49 -15.45
CA THR A 112 -5.32 -2.93 -15.38
C THR A 112 -3.82 -3.19 -15.33
N THR A 113 -3.38 -4.38 -14.91
CA THR A 113 -1.95 -4.77 -15.03
C THR A 113 -1.44 -4.68 -16.48
N SER A 114 -2.28 -5.01 -17.47
CA SER A 114 -1.96 -4.83 -18.88
C SER A 114 -1.75 -3.35 -19.25
N ASP A 115 -2.53 -2.41 -18.70
CA ASP A 115 -2.31 -0.97 -18.91
C ASP A 115 -0.98 -0.54 -18.31
N VAL A 116 -0.66 -1.00 -17.09
CA VAL A 116 0.59 -0.65 -16.39
C VAL A 116 1.82 -1.06 -17.22
N CYS A 117 1.81 -2.27 -17.79
CA CYS A 117 2.92 -2.76 -18.60
C CYS A 117 3.07 -2.04 -19.96
N LYS A 118 2.00 -1.41 -20.47
CA LYS A 118 1.99 -0.83 -21.83
C LYS A 118 2.15 0.68 -21.84
N ASN A 119 1.73 1.39 -20.79
CA ASN A 119 1.63 2.85 -20.84
C ASN A 119 1.72 3.51 -19.46
N ALA A 120 2.94 3.87 -19.04
CA ALA A 120 3.18 4.57 -17.78
C ALA A 120 2.59 6.00 -17.75
N GLU A 121 2.60 6.73 -18.87
CA GLU A 121 2.08 8.10 -18.95
C GLU A 121 0.57 8.17 -18.68
N LYS A 122 -0.18 7.16 -19.15
CA LYS A 122 -1.62 7.02 -18.90
C LYS A 122 -1.94 6.94 -17.41
N ILE A 123 -1.08 6.32 -16.61
CA ILE A 123 -1.27 6.19 -15.16
C ILE A 123 -1.22 7.56 -14.50
N SER A 124 -0.16 8.33 -14.77
CA SER A 124 0.03 9.67 -14.21
C SER A 124 -1.12 10.62 -14.59
N PHE A 125 -1.57 10.56 -15.86
CA PHE A 125 -2.73 11.33 -16.30
C PHE A 125 -4.00 10.98 -15.51
N LEU A 126 -4.31 9.68 -15.36
CA LEU A 126 -5.53 9.23 -14.67
C LEU A 126 -5.53 9.58 -13.18
N ILE A 127 -4.37 9.44 -12.53
CA ILE A 127 -4.15 9.87 -11.14
C ILE A 127 -4.42 11.37 -11.01
N ASN A 128 -3.81 12.21 -11.84
CA ASN A 128 -4.01 13.66 -11.78
C ASN A 128 -5.44 14.07 -12.10
N GLU A 129 -6.09 13.44 -13.08
CA GLU A 129 -7.47 13.73 -13.45
C GLU A 129 -8.46 13.37 -12.32
N ALA A 130 -8.21 12.30 -11.56
CA ALA A 130 -9.08 11.90 -10.44
C ALA A 130 -8.78 12.66 -9.14
N LEU A 131 -7.49 12.85 -8.84
CA LEU A 131 -7.03 13.25 -7.51
C LEU A 131 -6.49 14.67 -7.47
N GLY A 132 -6.16 15.29 -8.61
CA GLY A 132 -5.52 16.61 -8.66
C GLY A 132 -6.39 17.78 -8.18
N LYS A 133 -7.68 17.55 -7.96
CA LYS A 133 -8.64 18.54 -7.42
C LYS A 133 -9.17 18.16 -6.04
N VAL A 134 -8.65 17.08 -5.45
CA VAL A 134 -9.05 16.60 -4.13
C VAL A 134 -8.12 17.17 -3.08
N ASP A 135 -8.70 17.59 -1.95
CA ASP A 135 -7.94 18.17 -0.86
C ASP A 135 -7.06 17.15 -0.14
N ASN A 136 -7.51 15.90 0.02
CA ASN A 136 -6.83 14.87 0.80
C ASN A 136 -6.89 13.53 0.10
N VAL A 137 -5.72 12.88 -0.04
CA VAL A 137 -5.60 11.57 -0.69
C VAL A 137 -5.30 10.50 0.36
N TYR A 138 -6.02 9.38 0.25
CA TYR A 138 -5.75 8.13 0.96
C TYR A 138 -5.18 7.12 -0.03
N VAL A 139 -4.12 6.39 0.36
CA VAL A 139 -3.52 5.36 -0.48
C VAL A 139 -3.66 4.02 0.22
N SER A 140 -4.40 3.09 -0.37
CA SER A 140 -4.42 1.71 0.10
C SER A 140 -3.51 0.86 -0.77
N PHE A 141 -2.52 0.22 -0.16
CA PHE A 141 -1.61 -0.69 -0.86
C PHE A 141 -1.92 -2.13 -0.48
N ASP A 142 -2.71 -2.78 -1.34
CA ASP A 142 -2.89 -4.21 -1.31
C ASP A 142 -1.67 -4.91 -1.90
N VAL A 143 -0.95 -5.67 -1.07
CA VAL A 143 0.29 -6.34 -1.46
C VAL A 143 0.05 -7.40 -2.54
N ASP A 144 -1.17 -7.93 -2.64
CA ASP A 144 -1.52 -8.91 -3.67
C ASP A 144 -1.60 -8.33 -5.10
N VAL A 145 -1.47 -7.01 -5.27
CA VAL A 145 -1.30 -6.38 -6.59
C VAL A 145 0.00 -6.81 -7.27
N LEU A 146 1.01 -7.15 -6.48
CA LEU A 146 2.30 -7.62 -6.96
C LEU A 146 2.17 -9.05 -7.52
N ASP A 147 3.01 -9.36 -8.50
CA ASP A 147 3.08 -10.75 -8.98
C ASP A 147 3.56 -11.68 -7.84
N PRO A 148 2.98 -12.88 -7.68
CA PRO A 148 3.41 -13.85 -6.66
C PRO A 148 4.90 -14.22 -6.72
N ALA A 149 5.58 -14.00 -7.86
CA ALA A 149 7.03 -14.11 -7.95
C ALA A 149 7.77 -13.13 -7.02
N PHE A 150 7.15 -12.01 -6.64
CA PHE A 150 7.70 -10.96 -5.77
C PHE A 150 6.95 -10.80 -4.45
N ALA A 151 5.70 -11.27 -4.36
CA ALA A 151 4.93 -11.25 -3.12
C ALA A 151 4.16 -12.57 -2.90
N PRO A 152 4.84 -13.69 -2.64
CA PRO A 152 4.18 -14.98 -2.44
C PRO A 152 3.35 -15.03 -1.14
N GLY A 153 3.76 -14.26 -0.12
CA GLY A 153 3.12 -14.19 1.18
C GLY A 153 1.89 -13.30 1.21
N VAL A 154 0.83 -13.70 0.51
CA VAL A 154 -0.46 -13.00 0.49
C VAL A 154 -1.64 -13.96 0.61
N GLY A 155 -2.81 -13.41 0.94
CA GLY A 155 -4.06 -14.15 1.06
C GLY A 155 -4.52 -14.80 -0.24
N ASN A 156 -4.55 -14.03 -1.34
CA ASN A 156 -5.08 -14.44 -2.64
C ASN A 156 -4.07 -14.16 -3.77
N PRO A 157 -3.02 -14.97 -3.92
CA PRO A 157 -2.03 -14.73 -4.97
C PRO A 157 -2.62 -14.96 -6.36
N GLU A 158 -2.49 -13.96 -7.24
CA GLU A 158 -2.91 -14.04 -8.64
C GLU A 158 -1.75 -13.78 -9.60
N GLY A 159 -1.50 -14.66 -10.56
CA GLY A 159 -0.41 -14.48 -11.54
C GLY A 159 -0.64 -13.30 -12.51
N GLY A 160 0.44 -12.74 -13.06
CA GLY A 160 0.38 -11.61 -13.98
C GLY A 160 0.20 -10.26 -13.27
N GLY A 161 0.73 -10.16 -12.05
CA GLY A 161 0.72 -8.94 -11.24
C GLY A 161 1.76 -7.92 -11.71
N ILE A 162 1.82 -6.77 -11.02
CA ILE A 162 2.83 -5.75 -11.33
C ILE A 162 4.18 -6.11 -10.70
N THR A 163 5.27 -5.58 -11.26
CA THR A 163 6.61 -5.75 -10.67
C THR A 163 6.87 -4.70 -9.58
N PRO A 164 7.83 -4.93 -8.66
CA PRO A 164 8.29 -3.91 -7.73
C PRO A 164 8.74 -2.62 -8.42
N ARG A 165 9.33 -2.73 -9.61
CA ARG A 165 9.73 -1.55 -10.40
C ARG A 165 8.53 -0.72 -10.83
N ASN A 166 7.46 -1.38 -11.30
CA ASN A 166 6.21 -0.69 -11.63
C ASN A 166 5.60 0.00 -10.41
N LEU A 167 5.61 -0.65 -9.25
CA LEU A 167 5.12 -0.06 -8.01
C LEU A 167 5.86 1.23 -7.68
N ILE A 168 7.20 1.23 -7.70
CA ILE A 168 7.98 2.45 -7.43
C ILE A 168 7.63 3.55 -8.44
N ASP A 169 7.52 3.23 -9.72
CA ASP A 169 7.16 4.22 -10.75
C ASP A 169 5.75 4.78 -10.54
N ILE A 170 4.79 3.95 -10.14
CA ILE A 170 3.44 4.38 -9.77
C ILE A 170 3.49 5.32 -8.56
N THR A 171 4.28 5.00 -7.53
CA THR A 171 4.38 5.85 -6.32
C THR A 171 4.97 7.23 -6.63
N HIS A 172 5.87 7.35 -7.61
CA HIS A 172 6.38 8.65 -8.05
C HIS A 172 5.28 9.54 -8.66
N ASN A 173 4.22 8.96 -9.24
CA ASN A 173 3.08 9.71 -9.76
C ASN A 173 2.20 10.32 -8.65
N LEU A 174 2.42 9.96 -7.39
CA LEU A 174 1.72 10.58 -6.25
C LEU A 174 2.37 11.91 -5.82
N LYS A 175 3.55 12.25 -6.37
CA LYS A 175 4.26 13.48 -6.04
C LYS A 175 3.39 14.70 -6.36
N GLY A 176 3.23 15.58 -5.37
CA GLY A 176 2.40 16.78 -5.47
C GLY A 176 0.95 16.60 -5.01
N LEU A 177 0.51 15.37 -4.76
CA LEU A 177 -0.77 15.11 -4.11
C LEU A 177 -0.65 15.24 -2.58
N ASN A 178 -1.73 15.68 -1.94
CA ASN A 178 -1.80 15.81 -0.48
C ASN A 178 -2.18 14.47 0.17
N VAL A 179 -1.26 13.51 0.18
CA VAL A 179 -1.45 12.20 0.82
C VAL A 179 -1.48 12.38 2.33
N LYS A 180 -2.60 12.02 2.97
CA LYS A 180 -2.80 12.17 4.42
C LYS A 180 -2.58 10.88 5.21
N ALA A 181 -2.83 9.75 4.59
CA ALA A 181 -2.64 8.45 5.20
C ALA A 181 -2.47 7.38 4.12
N LEU A 182 -1.88 6.26 4.52
CA LEU A 182 -1.80 5.06 3.73
C LEU A 182 -1.95 3.81 4.60
N ASP A 183 -2.36 2.71 3.99
CA ASP A 183 -2.26 1.38 4.58
C ASP A 183 -1.47 0.43 3.68
N ILE A 184 -0.96 -0.63 4.30
CA ILE A 184 -0.39 -1.81 3.63
C ILE A 184 -1.23 -2.99 4.12
N VAL A 185 -1.89 -3.68 3.21
CA VAL A 185 -2.86 -4.75 3.53
C VAL A 185 -2.50 -6.07 2.84
N GLU A 186 -3.15 -7.15 3.27
CA GLU A 186 -3.05 -8.52 2.71
C GLU A 186 -1.68 -9.22 2.75
N ALA A 187 -0.62 -8.55 3.23
CA ALA A 187 0.63 -9.22 3.56
C ALA A 187 0.38 -10.35 4.57
N ASN A 188 0.92 -11.54 4.32
CA ASN A 188 0.64 -12.73 5.09
C ASN A 188 1.94 -13.53 5.38
N PRO A 189 2.50 -13.40 6.60
CA PRO A 189 3.75 -14.07 6.96
C PRO A 189 3.69 -15.59 6.90
N ASP A 190 2.52 -16.20 7.09
CA ASP A 190 2.38 -17.66 7.10
C ASP A 190 2.61 -18.28 5.71
N TYR A 191 2.54 -17.46 4.66
CA TYR A 191 2.74 -17.88 3.27
C TYR A 191 3.97 -17.24 2.63
N ASP A 192 4.78 -16.48 3.38
CA ASP A 192 6.07 -15.98 2.93
C ASP A 192 7.20 -16.92 3.37
N CYS A 193 7.39 -18.01 2.64
CA CYS A 193 8.32 -19.07 3.03
C CYS A 193 9.79 -18.66 2.98
N VAL A 194 10.13 -17.57 2.29
CA VAL A 194 11.51 -17.14 2.03
C VAL A 194 11.81 -15.69 2.44
N GLY A 195 10.81 -14.95 2.97
CA GLY A 195 10.99 -13.56 3.38
C GLY A 195 11.12 -12.62 2.19
N VAL A 196 10.38 -12.88 1.11
CA VAL A 196 10.44 -12.08 -0.13
C VAL A 196 9.37 -10.99 -0.15
N THR A 197 8.23 -11.20 0.52
CA THR A 197 7.15 -10.22 0.58
C THR A 197 7.47 -9.04 1.52
N PHE A 198 8.16 -9.32 2.64
CA PHE A 198 8.39 -8.36 3.74
C PHE A 198 9.75 -7.65 3.68
#